data_AF-A0A958SV69-F1
#
_entry.id   AF-A0A958SV69-F1
#
_cell.length_a   1.000
_cell.length_b   1.000
_cell.length_c   1.000
_cell.angle_alpha   90.00
_cell.angle_beta   90.00
_cell.angle_gamma   90.00
#
_symmetry.space_group_name_H-M   'P 1'
#
loop_
_entity.id
_entity.type
_entity.pdbx_description
1 polymer ?
#
loop_
_entity_poly.entity_id
_entity_poly.type
_entity_poly.pdbx_seq_one_letter_code
_entity_poly.pdbx_strand_id
1 'polypeptide(L)'
;AQPESSKVAIEWYEAKFQQVLSEIEDHFSKYRLNDALMATYKLIWDDFCSWFLEMVKPAYGEPIDAKTLESVISLFEDNLKILHPFMPFLTEDIWQYITERTPENALIISRWPALKAVNERLISEFELAQDVVSGIRTIRKDKNISFKETINLSVVNNEKANPTFDSV
;
A
#
# COMPACT_ATOMS: atom_id res chain seq x y z
N ALA A 1 -17.31 -3.84 -12.13
CA ALA A 1 -16.61 -2.56 -12.36
C ALA A 1 -15.71 -2.32 -11.17
N GLN A 2 -14.58 -1.63 -11.35
CA GLN A 2 -13.63 -1.37 -10.26
C GLN A 2 -14.27 -0.46 -9.19
N PRO A 3 -14.30 -0.87 -7.90
CA PRO A 3 -14.78 -0.03 -6.80
C PRO A 3 -13.99 1.28 -6.70
N GLU A 4 -14.63 2.34 -6.22
CA GLU A 4 -13.94 3.63 -6.07
C GLU A 4 -12.86 3.58 -4.97
N SER A 5 -13.13 2.87 -3.87
CA SER A 5 -12.15 2.63 -2.81
C SER A 5 -10.88 1.98 -3.37
N SER A 6 -11.02 0.99 -4.25
CA SER A 6 -9.90 0.31 -4.88
C SER A 6 -9.09 1.24 -5.79
N LYS A 7 -9.74 2.11 -6.57
CA LYS A 7 -9.03 3.07 -7.44
C LYS A 7 -8.18 4.04 -6.62
N VAL A 8 -8.80 4.69 -5.65
CA VAL A 8 -8.13 5.68 -4.82
C VAL A 8 -7.02 5.03 -3.99
N ALA A 9 -7.23 3.81 -3.50
CA ALA A 9 -6.20 3.03 -2.80
C ALA A 9 -4.98 2.73 -3.68
N ILE A 10 -5.20 2.35 -4.95
CA ILE A 10 -4.11 2.10 -5.91
C ILE A 10 -3.33 3.39 -6.18
N GLU A 11 -4.02 4.49 -6.47
CA GLU A 11 -3.37 5.79 -6.71
C GLU A 11 -2.58 6.25 -5.49
N TRP A 12 -3.12 6.04 -4.28
CA TRP A 12 -2.43 6.37 -3.04
C TRP A 12 -1.17 5.52 -2.85
N TYR A 13 -1.28 4.19 -3.02
CA TYR A 13 -0.14 3.31 -2.80
C TYR A 13 0.94 3.51 -3.88
N GLU A 14 0.58 3.81 -5.13
CA GLU A 14 1.53 4.23 -6.16
C GLU A 14 2.31 5.49 -5.73
N ALA A 15 1.60 6.51 -5.22
CA ALA A 15 2.26 7.72 -4.70
C ALA A 15 3.16 7.40 -3.51
N LYS A 16 2.70 6.57 -2.57
CA LYS A 16 3.46 6.17 -1.37
C LYS A 16 4.70 5.37 -1.72
N PHE A 17 4.58 4.41 -2.65
CA PHE A 17 5.68 3.64 -3.17
C PHE A 17 6.75 4.54 -3.81
N GLN A 18 6.34 5.53 -4.62
CA GLN A 18 7.30 6.45 -5.26
C GLN A 18 8.00 7.37 -4.24
N GLN A 19 7.27 7.84 -3.22
CA GLN A 19 7.86 8.60 -2.11
C GLN A 19 8.97 7.79 -1.40
N VAL A 20 8.65 6.54 -1.02
CA VAL A 20 9.60 5.69 -0.29
C VAL A 20 10.72 5.17 -1.20
N LEU A 21 10.44 4.90 -2.49
CA LEU A 21 11.49 4.54 -3.44
C LEU A 21 12.54 5.64 -3.55
N SER A 22 12.13 6.91 -3.59
CA SER A 22 13.07 8.04 -3.58
C SER A 22 13.93 8.08 -2.30
N GLU A 23 13.36 7.71 -1.15
CA GLU A 23 14.10 7.59 0.11
C GLU A 23 15.11 6.42 0.07
N ILE A 24 14.68 5.25 -0.43
CA ILE A 24 15.54 4.07 -0.59
C ILE A 24 16.73 4.37 -1.52
N GLU A 25 16.49 5.04 -2.64
CA GLU A 25 17.56 5.45 -3.57
C GLU A 25 18.57 6.40 -2.90
N ASP A 26 18.09 7.37 -2.11
CA ASP A 26 18.96 8.28 -1.35
C ASP A 26 19.82 7.51 -0.32
N HIS A 27 19.22 6.56 0.42
CA HIS A 27 19.95 5.71 1.36
C HIS A 27 20.99 4.83 0.66
N PHE A 28 20.64 4.22 -0.48
CA PHE A 28 21.59 3.43 -1.28
C PHE A 28 22.76 4.27 -1.79
N SER A 29 22.50 5.49 -2.27
CA SER A 29 23.55 6.41 -2.74
C SER A 29 24.58 6.75 -1.64
N LYS A 30 24.16 6.65 -0.38
CA LYS A 30 24.96 6.93 0.82
C LYS A 30 25.47 5.65 1.52
N TYR A 31 25.27 4.48 0.92
CA TYR A 31 25.60 3.16 1.50
C TYR A 31 24.92 2.89 2.86
N ARG A 32 23.78 3.54 3.14
CA ARG A 32 23.01 3.34 4.37
C ARG A 32 22.03 2.17 4.23
N LEU A 33 22.59 0.96 4.09
CA LEU A 33 21.81 -0.25 3.81
C LEU A 33 20.77 -0.56 4.91
N ASN A 34 21.08 -0.26 6.17
CA ASN A 34 20.14 -0.45 7.28
C ASN A 34 18.93 0.49 7.16
N ASP A 35 19.15 1.75 6.75
CA ASP A 35 18.07 2.72 6.58
C ASP A 35 17.20 2.36 5.37
N ALA A 36 17.81 1.93 4.26
CA ALA A 36 17.10 1.39 3.10
C ALA A 36 16.24 0.17 3.45
N LEU A 37 16.79 -0.78 4.23
CA LEU A 37 16.03 -1.94 4.72
C LEU A 37 14.84 -1.53 5.57
N MET A 38 15.03 -0.58 6.48
CA MET A 38 13.95 -0.10 7.35
C MET A 38 12.86 0.65 6.58
N ALA A 39 13.22 1.42 5.55
CA ALA A 39 12.26 2.08 4.66
C ALA A 39 11.43 1.05 3.88
N THR A 40 12.08 0.05 3.28
CA THR A 40 11.40 -1.07 2.59
C THR A 40 10.47 -1.84 3.53
N TYR A 41 10.93 -2.14 4.76
CA TYR A 41 10.13 -2.85 5.76
C TYR A 41 8.85 -2.09 6.11
N LYS A 42 8.96 -0.79 6.40
CA LYS A 42 7.80 0.04 6.76
C LYS A 42 6.81 0.16 5.61
N LEU A 43 7.29 0.35 4.37
CA LEU A 43 6.41 0.40 3.20
C LEU A 43 5.60 -0.88 3.03
N ILE A 44 6.25 -2.05 3.15
CA ILE A 44 5.55 -3.32 2.96
C ILE A 44 4.62 -3.62 4.15
N TRP A 45 5.08 -3.41 5.38
CA TRP A 45 4.32 -3.81 6.56
C TRP A 45 3.23 -2.80 6.93
N ASP A 46 3.60 -1.53 7.06
CA ASP A 46 2.71 -0.49 7.53
C ASP A 46 1.80 0.01 6.39
N ASP A 47 2.35 0.28 5.20
CA ASP A 47 1.54 0.85 4.11
C ASP A 47 0.83 -0.23 3.27
N PHE A 48 1.54 -1.24 2.77
CA PHE A 48 0.96 -2.26 1.88
C PHE A 48 0.02 -3.21 2.64
N CYS A 49 0.54 -3.91 3.65
CA CYS A 49 -0.22 -4.92 4.36
C CYS A 49 -1.31 -4.33 5.27
N SER A 50 -0.99 -3.29 6.03
CA SER A 50 -1.92 -2.78 7.06
C SER A 50 -2.98 -1.82 6.53
N TRP A 51 -2.73 -1.14 5.41
CA TRP A 51 -3.66 -0.17 4.82
C TRP A 51 -4.08 -0.53 3.40
N PHE A 52 -3.16 -0.61 2.44
CA PHE A 52 -3.51 -0.81 1.03
C PHE A 52 -4.37 -2.05 0.80
N LEU A 53 -3.93 -3.22 1.29
CA LEU A 53 -4.66 -4.47 1.15
C LEU A 53 -6.04 -4.43 1.84
N GLU A 54 -6.19 -3.68 2.92
CA GLU A 54 -7.50 -3.49 3.57
C GLU A 54 -8.44 -2.63 2.72
N MET A 55 -7.93 -1.58 2.06
CA MET A 55 -8.73 -0.70 1.21
C MET A 55 -9.22 -1.36 -0.08
N VAL A 56 -8.41 -2.25 -0.66
CA VAL A 56 -8.77 -2.96 -1.90
C VAL A 56 -9.57 -4.23 -1.67
N LYS A 57 -9.75 -4.66 -0.41
CA LYS A 57 -10.49 -5.89 -0.09
C LYS A 57 -11.94 -5.78 -0.59
N PRO A 58 -12.44 -6.80 -1.31
CA PRO A 58 -13.86 -6.85 -1.65
C PRO A 58 -14.69 -7.10 -0.38
N ALA A 59 -16.00 -6.90 -0.50
CA ALA A 59 -16.94 -7.29 0.54
C ALA A 59 -16.76 -8.78 0.90
N TYR A 60 -17.00 -9.14 2.16
CA TYR A 60 -16.77 -10.50 2.63
C TYR A 60 -17.52 -11.54 1.78
N GLY A 61 -16.77 -12.46 1.17
CA GLY A 61 -17.30 -13.52 0.30
C GLY A 61 -17.44 -13.14 -1.17
N GLU A 62 -17.22 -11.88 -1.55
CA GLU A 62 -17.28 -11.43 -2.94
C GLU A 62 -15.92 -11.53 -3.63
N PRO A 63 -15.88 -11.79 -4.95
CA PRO A 63 -14.65 -11.81 -5.71
C PRO A 63 -14.09 -10.40 -5.89
N ILE A 64 -12.75 -10.30 -5.97
CA ILE A 64 -12.06 -9.07 -6.38
C ILE A 64 -12.22 -8.85 -7.88
N ASP A 65 -12.36 -7.59 -8.31
CA ASP A 65 -12.39 -7.28 -9.74
C ASP A 65 -11.00 -7.44 -10.37
N ALA A 66 -10.97 -7.85 -11.65
CA ALA A 66 -9.73 -8.16 -12.35
C ALA A 66 -8.75 -6.98 -12.41
N LYS A 67 -9.23 -5.75 -12.57
CA LYS A 67 -8.38 -4.56 -12.71
C LYS A 67 -7.68 -4.22 -11.39
N THR A 68 -8.40 -4.33 -10.28
CA THR A 68 -7.79 -4.18 -8.95
C THR A 68 -6.78 -5.29 -8.67
N LEU A 69 -7.12 -6.54 -8.97
CA LEU A 69 -6.20 -7.66 -8.77
C LEU A 69 -4.90 -7.50 -9.56
N GLU A 70 -4.99 -7.13 -10.84
CA GLU A 70 -3.83 -6.86 -11.70
C GLU A 70 -2.94 -5.75 -11.11
N SER A 71 -3.56 -4.67 -10.63
CA SER A 71 -2.83 -3.54 -10.02
C SER A 71 -2.15 -3.95 -8.71
N VAL A 72 -2.84 -4.73 -7.86
CA VAL A 72 -2.27 -5.26 -6.60
C VAL A 72 -1.08 -6.17 -6.88
N ILE A 73 -1.17 -7.05 -7.88
CA ILE A 73 -0.05 -7.93 -8.27
C ILE A 73 1.12 -7.09 -8.77
N SER A 74 0.89 -6.09 -9.63
CA SER A 74 1.96 -5.21 -10.13
C SER A 74 2.67 -4.46 -8.99
N LEU A 75 1.91 -3.93 -8.02
CA LEU A 75 2.46 -3.24 -6.86
C LEU A 75 3.21 -4.19 -5.93
N PHE A 76 2.71 -5.42 -5.76
CA PHE A 76 3.39 -6.45 -5.00
C PHE A 76 4.72 -6.86 -5.65
N GLU A 77 4.75 -6.97 -6.98
CA GLU A 77 5.98 -7.22 -7.74
C GLU A 77 7.02 -6.10 -7.57
N ASP A 78 6.59 -4.84 -7.53
CA ASP A 78 7.48 -3.72 -7.25
C ASP A 78 8.02 -3.76 -5.81
N ASN A 79 7.20 -4.18 -4.83
CA ASN A 79 7.67 -4.45 -3.47
C ASN A 79 8.73 -5.57 -3.42
N LEU A 80 8.53 -6.65 -4.19
CA LEU A 80 9.50 -7.75 -4.25
C LEU A 80 10.84 -7.29 -4.82
N LYS A 81 10.84 -6.44 -5.86
CA LYS A 81 12.07 -5.87 -6.45
C LYS A 81 12.89 -5.10 -5.42
N ILE A 82 12.26 -4.21 -4.65
CA ILE A 82 12.98 -3.40 -3.65
C ILE A 82 13.42 -4.20 -2.41
N LEU A 83 12.76 -5.33 -2.14
CA LEU A 83 13.10 -6.24 -1.04
C LEU A 83 14.18 -7.26 -1.44
N HIS A 84 14.33 -7.55 -2.74
CA HIS A 84 15.24 -8.57 -3.26
C HIS A 84 16.70 -8.43 -2.80
N PRO A 85 17.30 -7.21 -2.72
CA PRO A 85 18.67 -7.05 -2.21
C PRO A 85 18.88 -7.57 -0.78
N PHE A 86 17.81 -7.66 0.02
CA PHE A 86 17.87 -8.09 1.42
C PHE A 86 17.41 -9.54 1.61
N MET A 87 16.45 -10.02 0.79
CA MET A 87 15.85 -11.34 0.91
C MET A 87 15.78 -12.08 -0.44
N PRO A 88 16.92 -12.38 -1.08
CA PRO A 88 16.96 -12.80 -2.48
C PRO A 88 16.23 -14.13 -2.74
N PHE A 89 16.38 -15.12 -1.85
CA PHE A 89 15.76 -16.43 -2.05
C PHE A 89 14.24 -16.41 -1.86
N LEU A 90 13.75 -15.72 -0.82
CA LEU A 90 12.31 -15.67 -0.54
C LEU A 90 11.56 -14.84 -1.59
N THR A 91 12.12 -13.68 -1.94
CA THR A 91 11.49 -12.82 -2.95
C THR A 91 11.48 -13.47 -4.32
N GLU A 92 12.53 -14.22 -4.69
CA GLU A 92 12.55 -15.00 -5.94
C GLU A 92 11.51 -16.13 -5.91
N ASP A 93 11.40 -16.89 -4.83
CA ASP A 93 10.42 -17.97 -4.73
C ASP A 93 8.97 -17.45 -4.85
N ILE A 94 8.65 -16.36 -4.16
CA ILE A 94 7.34 -15.70 -4.27
C ILE A 94 7.13 -15.15 -5.69
N TRP A 95 8.13 -14.54 -6.30
CA TRP A 95 8.06 -14.05 -7.67
C TRP A 95 7.69 -15.18 -8.63
N GLN A 96 8.35 -16.33 -8.56
CA GLN A 96 8.02 -17.48 -9.42
C GLN A 96 6.64 -18.09 -9.09
N TYR A 97 6.12 -17.89 -7.87
CA TYR A 97 4.80 -18.38 -7.46
C TYR A 97 3.63 -17.57 -8.06
N ILE A 98 3.83 -16.27 -8.31
CA ILE A 98 2.77 -15.37 -8.81
C ILE A 98 2.31 -15.79 -10.22
N THR A 99 3.25 -16.12 -11.09
CA THR A 99 2.97 -16.53 -12.47
C THR A 99 4.14 -17.33 -13.02
N GLU A 100 3.88 -18.20 -13.99
CA GLU A 100 4.91 -19.03 -14.62
C GLU A 100 5.90 -18.14 -15.37
N ARG A 101 7.18 -18.24 -15.00
CA ARG A 101 8.27 -17.44 -15.57
C ARG A 101 9.45 -18.32 -15.93
N THR A 102 10.19 -17.88 -16.93
CA THR A 102 11.46 -18.50 -17.33
C THR A 102 12.64 -17.85 -16.59
N PRO A 103 13.84 -18.46 -16.59
CA PRO A 103 15.03 -17.86 -15.98
C PRO A 103 15.37 -16.47 -16.53
N GLU A 104 15.00 -16.16 -17.78
CA GLU A 104 15.17 -14.83 -18.40
C GLU A 104 14.25 -13.75 -17.80
N ASN A 105 13.29 -14.17 -16.98
CA ASN A 105 12.35 -13.31 -16.25
C ASN A 105 12.51 -13.46 -14.72
N ALA A 106 13.65 -13.99 -14.25
CA ALA A 106 13.96 -14.10 -12.83
C ALA A 106 14.06 -12.70 -12.17
N LEU A 107 13.67 -12.62 -10.90
CA LEU A 107 13.64 -11.36 -10.16
C LEU A 107 15.04 -10.72 -10.08
N ILE A 108 16.08 -11.54 -9.89
CA ILE A 108 17.48 -11.08 -9.81
C ILE A 108 17.98 -10.31 -11.05
N ILE A 109 17.43 -10.59 -12.23
CA ILE A 109 17.77 -9.88 -13.48
C ILE A 109 16.67 -8.91 -13.93
N SER A 110 15.63 -8.74 -13.11
CA SER A 110 14.56 -7.79 -13.40
C SER A 110 15.06 -6.35 -13.32
N ARG A 111 14.34 -5.44 -13.99
CA ARG A 111 14.67 -4.02 -13.92
C ARG A 111 14.24 -3.45 -12.59
N TRP A 112 15.14 -2.69 -11.97
CA TRP A 112 14.82 -1.85 -10.82
C TRP A 112 13.68 -0.87 -11.14
N PRO A 113 12.76 -0.60 -10.21
CA PRO A 113 11.68 0.37 -10.41
C PRO A 113 12.22 1.76 -10.78
N ALA A 114 11.60 2.41 -11.77
CA ALA A 114 11.95 3.76 -12.16
C ALA A 114 11.23 4.79 -11.26
N LEU A 115 11.96 5.85 -10.87
CA LEU A 115 11.39 6.99 -10.17
C LEU A 115 10.41 7.75 -11.08
N LYS A 116 9.27 8.12 -10.50
CA LYS A 116 8.19 8.90 -11.12
C LYS A 116 7.83 10.08 -10.20
N ALA A 117 7.03 11.02 -10.72
CA ALA A 117 6.52 12.12 -9.93
C ALA A 117 5.62 11.62 -8.78
N VAL A 118 5.83 12.15 -7.59
CA VAL A 118 5.06 11.81 -6.38
C VAL A 118 3.88 12.76 -6.23
N ASN A 119 2.69 12.22 -5.97
CA ASN A 119 1.52 13.01 -5.61
C ASN A 119 1.47 13.20 -4.09
N GLU A 120 2.24 14.16 -3.57
CA GLU A 120 2.32 14.43 -2.11
C GLU A 120 0.97 14.79 -1.51
N ARG A 121 0.12 15.50 -2.25
CA ARG A 121 -1.23 15.88 -1.79
C ARG A 121 -2.08 14.64 -1.47
N LEU A 122 -2.04 13.62 -2.32
CA LEU A 122 -2.81 12.39 -2.11
C LEU A 122 -2.33 11.62 -0.88
N ILE A 123 -1.01 11.64 -0.61
CA ILE A 123 -0.42 11.03 0.58
C ILE A 123 -0.94 11.74 1.84
N SER A 124 -0.88 13.07 1.88
CA SER A 124 -1.38 13.86 3.03
C SER A 124 -2.89 13.77 3.21
N GLU A 125 -3.66 13.66 2.13
CA GLU A 125 -5.12 13.43 2.23
C GLU A 125 -5.44 12.09 2.89
N PHE A 126 -4.61 11.06 2.67
CA PHE A 126 -4.81 9.76 3.31
C PHE A 126 -4.46 9.76 4.80
N GLU A 127 -3.49 10.57 5.24
CA GLU A 127 -3.14 10.69 6.67
C GLU A 127 -4.37 11.07 7.50
N LEU A 128 -5.21 11.98 7.00
CA LEU A 128 -6.48 12.32 7.64
C LEU A 128 -7.43 11.13 7.72
N ALA A 129 -7.54 10.33 6.65
CA ALA A 129 -8.36 9.12 6.65
C ALA A 129 -7.85 8.08 7.66
N GLN A 130 -6.54 7.89 7.75
CA GLN A 130 -5.91 7.01 8.74
C GLN A 130 -6.22 7.45 10.17
N ASP A 131 -6.15 8.76 10.44
CA ASP A 131 -6.48 9.34 11.74
C ASP A 131 -7.95 9.12 12.12
N VAL A 132 -8.88 9.32 11.16
CA VAL A 132 -10.31 9.07 11.37
C VAL A 132 -10.56 7.59 11.69
N VAL A 133 -10.02 6.67 10.89
CA VAL A 133 -10.19 5.22 11.09
C VAL A 133 -9.58 4.79 12.43
N SER A 134 -8.41 5.31 12.77
CA SER A 134 -7.72 5.02 14.04
C SER A 134 -8.47 5.57 15.25
N GLY A 135 -9.04 6.77 15.14
CA GLY A 135 -9.93 7.36 16.14
C GLY A 135 -11.17 6.51 16.37
N ILE A 136 -11.82 6.05 15.30
CA ILE A 136 -12.98 5.15 15.37
C ILE A 136 -12.61 3.83 16.06
N ARG A 137 -11.48 3.22 15.69
CA ARG A 137 -10.98 1.98 16.34
C ARG A 137 -10.73 2.19 17.84
N THR A 138 -10.18 3.34 18.22
CA THR A 138 -9.94 3.70 19.62
C THR A 138 -11.25 3.86 20.40
N ILE A 139 -12.23 4.60 19.86
CA ILE A 139 -13.55 4.78 20.49
C ILE A 139 -14.24 3.42 20.68
N ARG A 140 -14.20 2.55 19.66
CA ARG A 140 -14.77 1.20 19.76
C ARG A 140 -14.14 0.41 20.90
N LYS A 141 -12.81 0.45 21.03
CA LYS A 141 -12.08 -0.21 22.11
C LYS A 141 -12.49 0.35 23.48
N ASP A 142 -12.48 1.67 23.63
CA ASP A 142 -12.77 2.35 24.90
C ASP A 142 -14.21 2.15 25.37
N LYS A 143 -15.14 2.03 24.42
CA LYS A 143 -16.56 1.80 24.69
C LYS A 143 -16.96 0.33 24.62
N ASN A 144 -16.00 -0.58 24.40
CA ASN A 144 -16.20 -2.01 24.25
C ASN A 144 -17.28 -2.37 23.19
N ILE A 145 -17.28 -1.66 22.07
CA ILE A 145 -18.19 -1.85 20.93
C ILE A 145 -17.57 -2.87 19.97
N SER A 146 -18.30 -3.94 19.67
CA SER A 146 -17.85 -4.99 18.74
C SER A 146 -17.65 -4.47 17.32
N PHE A 147 -16.56 -4.85 16.63
CA PHE A 147 -16.30 -4.50 15.23
C PHE A 147 -17.38 -4.97 14.24
N LYS A 148 -18.25 -5.92 14.65
CA LYS A 148 -19.40 -6.37 13.85
C LYS A 148 -20.60 -5.43 13.94
N GLU A 149 -20.67 -4.59 14.97
CA GLU A 149 -21.75 -3.63 15.13
C GLU A 149 -21.52 -2.43 14.23
N THR A 150 -22.54 -2.03 13.47
CA THR A 150 -22.52 -0.82 12.66
C THR A 150 -22.66 0.41 13.56
N ILE A 151 -21.91 1.46 13.24
CA ILE A 151 -21.98 2.75 13.94
C ILE A 151 -22.24 3.86 12.95
N ASN A 152 -22.97 4.89 13.36
CA ASN A 152 -23.18 6.08 12.55
C ASN A 152 -22.03 7.06 12.79
N LEU A 153 -21.39 7.49 11.72
CA LEU A 153 -20.39 8.56 11.73
C LEU A 153 -21.03 9.85 11.22
N SER A 154 -20.74 10.97 11.87
CA SER A 154 -21.14 12.30 11.41
C SER A 154 -19.94 13.22 11.46
N VAL A 155 -19.68 13.92 10.35
CA VAL A 155 -18.51 14.77 10.18
C VAL A 155 -18.94 16.23 10.05
N VAL A 156 -18.29 17.11 10.79
CA VAL A 156 -18.45 18.57 10.65
C VAL A 156 -17.24 19.10 9.87
N ASN A 157 -17.41 19.34 8.58
CA ASN A 157 -16.30 19.72 7.69
C ASN A 157 -16.00 21.23 7.72
N ASN A 158 -15.53 21.73 8.86
CA ASN A 158 -15.16 23.14 9.01
C ASN A 158 -13.91 23.51 8.19
N GLU A 159 -13.02 22.54 7.95
CA GLU A 159 -11.71 22.76 7.31
C GLU A 159 -11.73 22.52 5.80
N LYS A 160 -12.89 22.20 5.21
CA LYS A 160 -13.06 21.87 3.79
C LYS A 160 -12.14 20.72 3.34
N ALA A 161 -12.03 19.69 4.18
CA ALA A 161 -11.34 18.44 3.85
C ALA A 161 -11.90 17.83 2.56
N ASN A 162 -11.01 17.24 1.75
CA ASN A 162 -11.32 16.67 0.45
C ASN A 162 -11.98 15.27 0.62
N PRO A 163 -13.12 14.99 -0.05
CA PRO A 163 -13.83 13.71 0.05
C PRO A 163 -13.15 12.52 -0.67
N THR A 164 -11.89 12.67 -1.11
CA THR A 164 -11.19 11.66 -1.94
C THR A 164 -11.19 10.26 -1.32
N PHE A 165 -11.09 10.14 0.00
CA PHE A 165 -11.06 8.85 0.71
C PHE A 165 -12.40 8.49 1.37
N ASP A 166 -13.51 9.18 1.09
CA ASP A 166 -14.81 8.88 1.72
C ASP A 166 -15.37 7.48 1.38
N SER A 167 -14.89 6.88 0.29
CA SER A 167 -15.27 5.52 -0.10
C SER A 167 -14.52 4.41 0.65
N VAL A 168 -13.45 4.77 1.37
CA VAL A 168 -12.58 3.87 2.16
C VAL A 168 -13.08 3.79 3.59
#